data_AF-B4VQU2-F1
#
_entry.id   AF-B4VQU2-F1
#
_cell.length_a   1.000
_cell.length_b   1.000
_cell.length_c   1.000
_cell.angle_alpha   90.00
_cell.angle_beta   90.00
_cell.angle_gamma   90.00
#
_symmetry.space_group_name_H-M   'P 1'
#
loop_
_entity.id
_entity.type
_entity.pdbx_description
1 polymer ?
#
loop_
_entity_poly.entity_id
_entity_poly.type
_entity_poly.pdbx_seq_one_letter_code
_entity_poly.pdbx_strand_id
1 'polypeptide(L)'
;MSTVSKEPNFMLIDLTDNVWVNTLIPSANHAALRCGFAGYPVNPRWNAAKFKAWKTGRQWREALAQGEMAVRSHDSMLVPVSELNENGLEEKEAKASDSQPVASTNHSRFKFPLRPKQILAAFHAVS
;
A
#
# COMPACT_ATOMS: atom_id res chain seq x y z
N MET A 1 -35.67 12.10 -24.25
CA MET A 1 -35.02 12.27 -22.94
C MET A 1 -33.58 11.77 -23.07
N SER A 2 -32.62 12.67 -23.30
CA SER A 2 -31.23 12.29 -23.53
C SER A 2 -30.48 12.25 -22.21
N THR A 3 -30.19 11.06 -21.69
CA THR A 3 -29.36 10.90 -20.49
C THR A 3 -27.91 11.20 -20.85
N VAL A 4 -27.43 12.40 -20.50
CA VAL A 4 -26.02 12.77 -20.67
C VAL A 4 -25.21 12.00 -19.63
N SER A 5 -24.60 10.90 -20.04
CA SER A 5 -23.57 10.18 -19.28
C SER A 5 -22.44 11.15 -18.99
N LYS A 6 -22.30 11.59 -17.74
CA LYS A 6 -21.15 12.41 -17.34
C LYS A 6 -19.97 11.49 -17.13
N GLU A 7 -19.10 11.42 -18.14
CA GLU A 7 -17.89 10.60 -18.09
C GLU A 7 -17.10 10.87 -16.78
N PRO A 8 -16.68 9.81 -16.05
CA PRO A 8 -15.97 9.95 -14.80
C PRO A 8 -14.59 10.56 -15.05
N ASN A 9 -14.36 11.78 -14.55
CA ASN A 9 -13.08 12.47 -14.71
C ASN A 9 -12.01 11.86 -13.79
N PHE A 10 -11.33 10.88 -14.35
CA PHE A 10 -10.18 10.16 -13.81
C PHE A 10 -8.94 11.06 -13.73
N MET A 11 -8.41 11.28 -12.53
CA MET A 11 -7.21 12.07 -12.29
C MET A 11 -6.03 11.19 -11.88
N LEU A 12 -4.91 11.39 -12.57
CA LEU A 12 -3.64 10.76 -12.27
C LEU A 12 -2.92 11.51 -11.13
N ILE A 13 -2.47 10.79 -10.11
CA ILE A 13 -1.75 11.34 -8.95
C ILE A 13 -0.59 10.41 -8.53
N ASP A 14 0.59 10.98 -8.33
CA ASP A 14 1.71 10.33 -7.63
C ASP A 14 1.42 10.22 -6.13
N LEU A 15 1.61 9.04 -5.54
CA LEU A 15 1.35 8.75 -4.13
C LEU A 15 2.62 8.89 -3.28
N THR A 16 3.73 8.31 -3.73
CA THR A 16 5.09 8.34 -3.12
C THR A 16 6.06 7.69 -4.11
N ASP A 17 7.32 8.15 -4.13
CA ASP A 17 8.45 7.45 -4.79
C ASP A 17 8.19 6.95 -6.23
N ASN A 18 7.46 7.75 -7.03
CA ASN A 18 7.03 7.46 -8.41
C ASN A 18 5.93 6.40 -8.55
N VAL A 19 5.20 6.06 -7.48
CA VAL A 19 4.00 5.20 -7.54
C VAL A 19 2.79 6.05 -7.92
N TRP A 20 2.31 5.86 -9.14
CA TRP A 20 1.17 6.59 -9.69
C TRP A 20 -0.15 5.84 -9.45
N VAL A 21 -1.27 6.55 -9.37
CA VAL A 21 -2.59 5.93 -9.34
C VAL A 21 -3.60 6.80 -10.08
N ASN A 22 -4.54 6.15 -10.76
CA ASN A 22 -5.68 6.82 -11.35
C ASN A 22 -6.86 6.84 -10.35
N THR A 23 -7.44 8.01 -10.09
CA THR A 23 -8.49 8.15 -9.07
C THR A 23 -9.55 9.19 -9.42
N LEU A 24 -10.78 8.94 -8.96
CA LEU A 24 -11.89 9.90 -8.98
C LEU A 24 -11.89 10.84 -7.76
N ILE A 25 -10.90 10.73 -6.88
CA ILE A 25 -10.76 11.60 -5.69
C ILE A 25 -10.36 13.01 -6.15
N PRO A 26 -11.13 14.07 -5.79
CA PRO A 26 -10.80 15.45 -6.17
C PRO A 26 -9.41 15.90 -5.71
N SER A 27 -8.74 16.73 -6.53
CA SER A 27 -7.39 17.25 -6.27
C SER A 27 -7.23 17.93 -4.90
N ALA A 28 -8.27 18.61 -4.42
CA ALA A 28 -8.32 19.21 -3.08
C ALA A 28 -8.13 18.21 -1.92
N ASN A 29 -8.31 16.90 -2.18
CA ASN A 29 -8.17 15.81 -1.20
C ASN A 29 -6.92 14.94 -1.42
N HIS A 30 -6.15 15.17 -2.49
CA HIS A 30 -4.94 14.40 -2.85
C HIS A 30 -3.88 14.40 -1.75
N ALA A 31 -3.70 15.51 -1.02
CA ALA A 31 -2.78 15.56 0.11
C ALA A 31 -3.16 14.56 1.22
N ALA A 32 -4.46 14.37 1.50
CA ALA A 32 -4.90 13.41 2.52
C ALA A 32 -4.75 11.96 2.03
N LEU A 33 -5.00 11.72 0.73
CA LEU A 33 -4.77 10.43 0.06
C LEU A 33 -3.29 10.00 0.19
N ARG A 34 -2.36 10.88 -0.18
CA ARG A 34 -0.90 10.69 -0.02
C ARG A 34 -0.51 10.40 1.43
N CYS A 35 -1.01 11.20 2.38
CA CYS A 35 -0.74 10.96 3.80
C CYS A 35 -1.21 9.56 4.27
N GLY A 36 -2.34 9.07 3.77
CA GLY A 36 -2.84 7.73 4.07
C GLY A 36 -1.95 6.64 3.50
N PHE A 37 -1.53 6.79 2.24
CA PHE A 37 -0.67 5.82 1.56
C PHE A 37 0.75 5.77 2.13
N ALA A 38 1.32 6.92 2.51
CA ALA A 38 2.61 6.98 3.21
C ALA A 38 2.53 6.59 4.70
N GLY A 39 1.34 6.31 5.24
CA GLY A 39 1.16 5.82 6.60
C GLY A 39 1.17 6.87 7.71
N TYR A 40 1.03 8.16 7.38
CA TYR A 40 0.90 9.23 8.36
C TYR A 40 -0.42 9.11 9.16
N PRO A 41 -0.43 9.56 10.43
CA PRO A 41 -1.66 9.59 11.22
C PRO A 41 -2.71 10.53 10.59
N VAL A 42 -3.98 10.30 10.92
CA VAL A 42 -5.08 11.18 10.53
C VAL A 42 -4.86 12.59 11.09
N ASN A 43 -5.03 13.61 10.26
CA ASN A 43 -5.05 15.00 10.72
C ASN A 43 -6.44 15.36 11.25
N PRO A 44 -6.59 15.75 12.54
CA PRO A 44 -7.90 16.06 13.12
C PRO A 44 -8.58 17.30 12.51
N ARG A 45 -7.86 18.11 11.71
CA ARG A 45 -8.41 19.27 10.98
C ARG A 45 -9.02 18.90 9.62
N TRP A 46 -8.98 17.64 9.22
CA TRP A 46 -9.58 17.20 7.96
C TRP A 46 -11.10 17.09 8.04
N ASN A 47 -11.76 17.56 6.99
CA ASN A 47 -13.19 17.31 6.77
C ASN A 47 -13.42 15.84 6.36
N ALA A 48 -14.70 15.43 6.33
CA ALA A 48 -15.08 14.05 6.01
C ALA A 48 -14.56 13.56 4.62
N ALA A 49 -14.47 14.45 3.62
CA ALA A 49 -13.96 14.11 2.30
C ALA A 49 -12.44 13.80 2.33
N LYS A 50 -11.65 14.63 3.03
CA LYS A 50 -10.21 14.38 3.25
C LYS A 50 -9.98 13.14 4.10
N PHE A 51 -10.79 12.93 5.14
CA PHE A 51 -10.71 11.70 5.95
C PHE A 51 -11.01 10.44 5.12
N LYS A 52 -12.03 10.47 4.26
CA LYS A 52 -12.33 9.37 3.32
C LYS A 52 -11.15 9.10 2.38
N ALA A 53 -10.57 10.15 1.79
CA ALA A 53 -9.40 10.02 0.92
C ALA A 53 -8.18 9.42 1.65
N TRP A 54 -7.90 9.86 2.89
CA TRP A 54 -6.86 9.25 3.74
C TRP A 54 -7.13 7.77 4.02
N LYS A 55 -8.38 7.41 4.34
CA LYS A 55 -8.76 6.01 4.56
C LYS A 55 -8.52 5.17 3.29
N THR A 56 -8.87 5.67 2.11
CA THR A 56 -8.58 5.00 0.83
C THR A 56 -7.08 4.81 0.61
N GLY A 57 -6.26 5.84 0.80
CA GLY A 57 -4.80 5.72 0.67
C GLY A 57 -4.20 4.71 1.64
N ARG A 58 -4.70 4.70 2.89
CA ARG A 58 -4.31 3.70 3.89
C ARG A 58 -4.69 2.28 3.46
N GLN A 59 -5.91 2.08 2.94
CA GLN A 59 -6.37 0.78 2.45
C GLN A 59 -5.52 0.28 1.29
N TRP A 60 -5.13 1.16 0.35
CA TRP A 60 -4.23 0.80 -0.76
C TRP A 60 -2.83 0.39 -0.29
N ARG A 61 -2.28 1.06 0.74
CA ARG A 61 -1.01 0.64 1.35
C ARG A 61 -1.13 -0.73 2.03
N GLU A 62 -2.25 -0.98 2.72
CA GLU A 62 -2.53 -2.27 3.37
C GLU A 62 -2.69 -3.39 2.31
N ALA A 63 -3.46 -3.14 1.25
CA ALA A 63 -3.64 -4.04 0.11
C ALA A 63 -2.33 -4.34 -0.65
N LEU A 64 -1.44 -3.35 -0.83
CA LEU A 64 -0.10 -3.54 -1.39
C LEU A 64 0.77 -4.42 -0.48
N ALA A 65 0.72 -4.22 0.84
CA ALA A 65 1.44 -5.05 1.80
C ALA A 65 0.89 -6.49 1.90
N GLN A 66 -0.39 -6.69 1.53
CA GLN A 66 -1.05 -8.00 1.45
C GLN A 66 -0.85 -8.69 0.08
N GLY A 67 -0.38 -7.98 -0.93
CA GLY A 67 -0.27 -8.50 -2.31
C GLY A 67 -1.59 -8.53 -3.09
N GLU A 68 -2.61 -7.79 -2.65
CA GLU A 68 -3.89 -7.61 -3.38
C GLU A 68 -3.77 -6.54 -4.48
N MET A 69 -2.86 -5.57 -4.27
CA MET A 69 -2.44 -4.58 -5.27
C MET A 69 -0.94 -4.70 -5.50
N ALA A 70 -0.48 -4.35 -6.70
CA ALA A 70 0.95 -4.22 -6.98
C ALA A 70 1.23 -2.99 -7.84
N VAL A 71 2.48 -2.55 -7.82
CA VAL A 71 2.98 -1.49 -8.69
C VAL A 71 3.44 -2.15 -9.99
N ARG A 72 2.83 -1.76 -11.10
CA ARG A 72 3.11 -2.31 -12.43
C ARG A 72 4.44 -1.75 -12.96
N SER A 73 5.33 -2.63 -13.41
CA SER A 73 6.75 -2.28 -13.65
C SER A 73 7.02 -1.33 -14.82
N HIS A 74 6.06 -1.09 -15.73
CA HIS A 74 6.30 -0.31 -16.96
C HIS A 74 5.86 1.16 -16.87
N ASP A 75 4.83 1.45 -16.08
CA ASP A 75 4.23 2.78 -15.87
C ASP A 75 4.29 3.22 -14.40
N SER A 76 4.79 2.36 -13.51
CA SER A 76 4.76 2.51 -12.05
C SER A 76 3.34 2.77 -11.49
N MET A 77 2.30 2.27 -12.17
CA MET A 77 0.92 2.42 -11.72
C MET A 77 0.58 1.39 -10.64
N LEU A 78 -0.04 1.86 -9.56
CA LEU A 78 -0.66 1.04 -8.53
C LEU A 78 -1.99 0.50 -9.05
N VAL A 79 -2.06 -0.82 -9.27
CA VAL A 79 -3.24 -1.51 -9.80
C VAL A 79 -3.60 -2.75 -8.97
N PRO A 80 -4.88 -3.18 -8.95
CA PRO A 80 -5.27 -4.49 -8.44
C PRO A 80 -4.55 -5.61 -9.19
N VAL A 81 -4.17 -6.68 -8.50
CA VAL A 81 -3.45 -7.82 -9.13
C VAL A 81 -4.28 -8.50 -10.23
N SER A 82 -5.61 -8.48 -10.13
CA SER A 82 -6.51 -8.98 -11.19
C SER A 82 -6.25 -8.32 -12.56
N GLU A 83 -5.94 -7.01 -12.59
CA GLU A 83 -5.74 -6.24 -13.82
C GLU A 83 -4.35 -6.45 -14.46
N LEU A 84 -3.43 -7.12 -13.76
CA LEU A 84 -2.10 -7.44 -14.29
C LEU A 84 -2.14 -8.65 -15.23
N ASN A 85 -2.97 -9.64 -14.91
CA ASN A 85 -3.06 -10.88 -15.67
C ASN A 85 -3.67 -10.68 -17.06
N GLU A 86 -4.52 -9.68 -17.24
CA GLU A 86 -5.19 -9.37 -18.51
C GLU A 86 -4.24 -8.72 -19.55
N ASN A 87 -3.11 -8.17 -19.09
CA ASN A 87 -2.11 -7.51 -19.95
C ASN A 87 -0.76 -8.27 -19.96
N GLY A 88 -0.76 -9.53 -19.52
CA GLY A 88 0.42 -10.30 -19.17
C GLY A 88 0.55 -11.65 -19.87
N LEU A 89 0.16 -11.76 -21.15
CA LEU A 89 0.54 -12.91 -21.99
C LEU A 89 2.03 -12.87 -22.34
N GLU A 90 2.88 -13.27 -21.40
CA GLU A 90 4.03 -14.12 -21.71
C GLU A 90 4.43 -14.94 -20.48
N GLU A 91 3.86 -16.14 -20.39
CA GLU A 91 4.35 -17.18 -19.49
C GLU A 91 5.77 -17.59 -19.92
N LYS A 92 6.69 -17.67 -18.94
CA LYS A 92 7.88 -18.52 -19.07
C LYS A 92 7.96 -19.49 -17.90
N GLU A 93 7.08 -20.50 -17.94
CA GLU A 93 7.38 -21.77 -17.32
C GLU A 93 8.35 -22.58 -18.20
N ALA A 94 9.45 -23.03 -17.61
CA ALA A 94 10.29 -24.09 -18.15
C ALA A 94 10.57 -25.11 -17.03
N LYS A 95 9.93 -26.27 -17.20
CA LYS A 95 9.74 -27.38 -16.24
C LYS A 95 10.93 -27.87 -15.39
N ALA A 96 10.54 -28.46 -14.25
CA ALA A 96 11.10 -29.62 -13.54
C ALA A 96 12.15 -30.47 -14.29
N SER A 97 13.17 -31.10 -13.68
CA SER A 97 13.36 -31.52 -12.27
C SER A 97 14.89 -31.74 -12.01
N ASP A 98 15.45 -32.27 -10.90
CA ASP A 98 14.94 -32.99 -9.72
C ASP A 98 15.92 -32.86 -8.51
N SER A 99 15.75 -33.70 -7.46
CA SER A 99 16.74 -34.05 -6.41
C SER A 99 17.20 -32.96 -5.42
N GLN A 100 16.59 -33.00 -4.23
CA GLN A 100 17.13 -32.50 -2.94
C GLN A 100 18.34 -33.35 -2.46
N PRO A 101 19.10 -32.99 -1.39
CA PRO A 101 18.80 -32.05 -0.30
C PRO A 101 19.97 -31.11 0.18
N VAL A 102 19.73 -30.45 1.32
CA VAL A 102 20.64 -29.89 2.37
C VAL A 102 21.05 -28.40 2.37
N ALA A 103 21.13 -27.88 3.62
CA ALA A 103 21.55 -26.53 4.08
C ALA A 103 20.67 -25.33 3.67
N SER A 104 19.73 -24.88 4.51
CA SER A 104 19.95 -23.89 5.59
C SER A 104 20.73 -22.62 5.20
N THR A 105 20.03 -21.50 5.06
CA THR A 105 20.06 -20.39 6.06
C THR A 105 18.96 -19.35 5.75
N ASN A 106 18.09 -19.06 6.73
CA ASN A 106 17.03 -18.06 6.59
C ASN A 106 17.57 -16.63 6.71
N HIS A 107 17.33 -15.77 5.70
CA HIS A 107 17.55 -14.32 5.80
C HIS A 107 16.35 -13.50 5.28
N SER A 108 15.20 -13.68 5.91
CA SER A 108 14.21 -12.60 6.03
C SER A 108 14.45 -11.86 7.34
N ARG A 109 14.77 -10.55 7.28
CA ARG A 109 14.97 -9.73 8.48
C ARG A 109 14.69 -8.24 8.28
N PHE A 110 13.52 -7.90 7.71
CA PHE A 110 12.95 -6.57 7.89
C PHE A 110 12.63 -6.34 9.38
N LYS A 111 13.56 -5.69 10.08
CA LYS A 111 13.41 -5.34 11.51
C LYS A 111 12.60 -4.05 11.65
N PHE A 112 11.32 -4.16 11.99
CA PHE A 112 10.59 -3.02 12.55
C PHE A 112 11.07 -2.75 14.00
N PRO A 113 11.42 -1.50 14.36
CA PRO A 113 11.80 -1.17 15.73
C PRO A 113 10.55 -1.07 16.62
N LEU A 114 10.19 -2.19 17.26
CA LEU A 114 9.25 -2.20 18.38
C LEU A 114 9.87 -1.42 19.56
N ARG A 115 9.23 -0.34 19.99
CA ARG A 115 9.63 0.40 21.20
C ARG A 115 9.22 -0.41 22.45
N PRO A 116 10.15 -0.88 23.30
CA PRO A 116 9.77 -1.42 24.59
C PRO A 116 9.31 -0.29 25.51
N LYS A 117 8.17 -0.48 26.19
CA LYS A 117 7.76 0.41 27.29
C LYS A 117 8.61 0.07 28.52
N GLN A 118 9.41 1.02 29.01
CA GLN A 118 10.02 0.88 30.33
C GLN A 118 8.92 1.04 31.40
N ILE A 119 8.58 -0.06 32.07
CA ILE A 119 7.86 -0.03 33.35
C ILE A 119 8.92 -0.22 34.43
N LEU A 120 9.29 0.86 35.12
CA LEU A 120 10.22 0.80 36.24
C LEU A 120 9.44 0.53 37.52
N ALA A 121 9.29 -0.75 37.87
CA ALA A 121 8.85 -1.16 39.20
C ALA A 121 10.10 -1.30 40.09
N ALA A 122 10.31 -0.36 41.02
CA ALA A 122 11.35 -0.47 42.03
C ALA A 122 10.85 -1.34 43.20
N PHE A 123 11.57 -2.42 43.49
CA PHE A 123 11.31 -3.31 44.64
C PHE A 123 11.91 -2.74 45.94
N HIS A 124 11.37 -3.25 47.06
CA HIS A 124 11.85 -3.05 48.44
C HIS A 124 13.37 -3.16 48.65
N ALA A 125 13.91 -2.36 49.59
CA ALA A 125 14.47 -2.82 50.89
C ALA A 125 15.31 -1.71 51.59
N VAL A 126 15.69 -1.94 52.86
CA VAL A 126 16.42 -1.08 53.84
C VAL A 126 15.48 -0.29 54.78
N SER A 127 15.54 -0.44 56.10
CA SER A 127 16.36 -1.36 56.94
C SER A 127 15.64 -1.76 58.21
#